data_AF-A0A5R1YRB2-F1
#
_entry.id   AF-A0A5R1YRB2-F1
#
_cell.length_a   1.000
_cell.length_b   1.000
_cell.length_c   1.000
_cell.angle_alpha   90.00
_cell.angle_beta   90.00
_cell.angle_gamma   90.00
#
_symmetry.space_group_name_H-M   'P 1'
#
loop_
_entity.id
_entity.type
_entity.pdbx_description
1 polymer ?
#
loop_
_entity_poly.entity_id
_entity_poly.type
_entity_poly.pdbx_seq_one_letter_code
_entity_poly.pdbx_strand_id
1 'polypeptide(L)' 'MQICLMDETGATDGALSVLAARWGLEHDEDNPMALVLTPLHLELRKRAAPTRGGSFVHVVGGGRAVG' A
#
# COMPACT_ATOMS: atom_id res chain seq x y z
N MET A 1 10.18 8.80 2.40
CA MET A 1 9.30 8.86 1.20
C MET A 1 7.87 8.94 1.73
N GLN A 2 7.08 9.94 1.35
CA GLN A 2 5.72 10.15 1.85
C GLN A 2 4.71 9.32 1.04
N ILE A 3 3.83 8.57 1.70
CA ILE A 3 2.76 7.77 1.07
C ILE A 3 1.61 7.53 2.05
N CYS A 4 0.38 7.41 1.56
CA CYS A 4 -0.74 7.09 2.43
C CYS A 4 -0.67 5.62 2.87
N LEU A 5 -0.52 5.36 4.17
CA LEU A 5 -0.50 4.00 4.71
C LEU A 5 -1.92 3.64 5.19
N MET A 6 -2.51 2.58 4.64
CA MET A 6 -3.82 2.07 5.07
C MET A 6 -3.71 0.62 5.54
N ASP A 7 -4.27 0.33 6.70
CA ASP A 7 -4.39 -1.03 7.23
C ASP A 7 -5.84 -1.51 7.04
N GLU A 8 -6.04 -2.46 6.13
CA GLU A 8 -7.30 -3.17 5.92
C GLU A 8 -7.24 -4.60 6.47
N THR A 9 -6.17 -4.96 7.19
CA THR A 9 -6.04 -6.28 7.81
C THR A 9 -7.03 -6.45 8.96
N GLY A 10 -7.45 -5.33 9.57
CA GLY A 10 -8.20 -5.33 10.82
C GLY A 10 -7.36 -5.78 12.02
N ALA A 11 -6.07 -6.04 11.83
CA ALA A 11 -5.14 -6.42 12.88
C ALA A 11 -4.48 -5.18 13.47
N THR A 12 -4.68 -4.96 14.77
CA THR A 12 -4.00 -3.89 15.52
C THR A 12 -2.59 -4.31 15.98
N ASP A 13 -1.90 -5.11 15.16
CA ASP A 13 -0.53 -5.59 15.39
C ASP A 13 0.51 -4.54 14.98
N GLY A 14 0.12 -3.55 14.16
CA GLY A 14 1.05 -2.51 13.71
C GLY A 14 2.05 -3.00 12.65
N ALA A 15 1.79 -4.13 12.01
CA ALA A 15 2.59 -4.66 10.90
C ALA A 15 2.87 -3.59 9.82
N LEU A 16 1.88 -2.76 9.47
CA LEU A 16 2.05 -1.66 8.52
C LEU A 16 3.05 -0.60 9.00
N SER A 17 3.08 -0.30 10.30
CA SER A 17 4.04 0.65 10.88
C SER A 17 5.47 0.10 10.86
N VAL A 18 5.63 -1.21 11.13
CA VAL A 18 6.93 -1.90 11.02
C VAL A 18 7.42 -1.91 9.57
N LEU A 19 6.53 -2.17 8.61
CA LEU A 19 6.84 -2.09 7.18
C LEU A 19 7.27 -0.69 6.77
N ALA A 20 6.55 0.33 7.25
CA ALA A 20 6.87 1.72 6.97
C ALA A 20 8.23 2.12 7.51
N ALA A 21 8.52 1.82 8.78
CA ALA A 21 9.83 2.08 9.38
C ALA A 21 10.97 1.35 8.65
N ARG A 22 10.76 0.08 8.27
CA ARG A 22 11.76 -0.72 7.56
C ARG A 22 12.11 -0.16 6.18
N TRP A 23 11.16 0.48 5.51
CA TRP A 23 11.35 1.06 4.18
C TRP A 23 11.54 2.58 4.18
N GLY A 24 11.56 3.22 5.36
CA GLY A 24 11.65 4.68 5.47
C GLY A 24 10.46 5.42 4.84
N LEU A 25 9.28 4.83 4.96
CA LEU A 25 8.02 5.44 4.54
C LEU A 25 7.46 6.30 5.66
N GLU A 26 6.99 7.48 5.29
CA GLU A 26 6.26 8.40 6.16
C GLU A 26 4.79 8.40 5.74
N HIS A 27 3.89 8.38 6.73
CA HIS A 27 2.46 8.42 6.49
C HIS A 27 2.05 9.82 6.03
N ASP A 28 1.39 9.89 4.88
CA ASP A 28 0.85 11.11 4.29
C ASP A 28 -0.58 10.87 3.81
N GLU A 29 -1.55 11.49 4.48
CA GLU A 29 -2.97 11.33 4.18
C GLU A 29 -3.41 12.00 2.87
N ASP A 30 -2.65 12.99 2.40
CA ASP A 30 -2.93 13.74 1.17
C ASP A 30 -2.26 13.10 -0.06
N ASN A 31 -1.44 12.08 0.16
CA ASN A 31 -0.72 11.42 -0.91
C ASN A 31 -1.69 10.73 -1.89
N PRO A 32 -1.57 10.97 -3.20
CA PRO A 32 -2.40 10.31 -4.21
C PRO A 32 -2.10 8.80 -4.34
N MET A 33 -1.05 8.31 -3.71
CA MET A 33 -0.71 6.89 -3.64
C MET A 33 -0.97 6.38 -2.23
N ALA A 34 -1.66 5.25 -2.14
CA ALA A 34 -1.89 4.53 -0.90
C ALA A 34 -1.24 3.15 -0.95
N LEU A 35 -0.45 2.85 0.06
CA LEU A 35 0.04 1.51 0.35
C LEU A 35 -0.95 0.86 1.31
N VAL A 36 -1.68 -0.13 0.81
CA VAL A 36 -2.74 -0.82 1.55
C VAL A 36 -2.26 -2.20 1.94
N LEU A 37 -2.22 -2.47 3.24
CA LEU A 37 -2.00 -3.82 3.76
C LEU A 37 -3.35 -4.49 3.95
N THR A 38 -3.62 -5.50 3.13
CA THR A 38 -4.81 -6.36 3.25
C THR A 38 -4.44 -7.63 4.02
N PRO A 39 -5.41 -8.43 4.50
CA PRO A 39 -5.12 -9.71 5.15
C PRO A 39 -4.34 -10.71 4.28
N LEU A 40 -4.35 -10.52 2.95
CA LEU A 40 -3.76 -11.43 1.98
C LEU A 40 -2.40 -10.95 1.47
N HIS A 41 -2.28 -9.65 1.18
CA HIS A 41 -1.08 -9.07 0.57
C HIS A 41 -1.02 -7.55 0.75
N LEU A 42 0.17 -7.00 0.45
CA LEU A 42 0.39 -5.56 0.36
C LEU A 42 0.17 -5.11 -1.09
N GLU A 43 -0.62 -4.06 -1.29
CA GLU A 43 -0.88 -3.50 -2.61
C GLU A 43 -0.75 -1.98 -2.65
N LEU A 44 -0.44 -1.46 -3.83
CA LEU A 44 -0.29 -0.03 -4.08
C LEU A 44 -1.51 0.46 -4.87
N ARG A 45 -2.37 1.25 -4.23
CA ARG A 45 -3.56 1.84 -4.84
C ARG A 45 -3.29 3.30 -5.20
N LYS A 46 -3.60 3.69 -6.43
CA LYS A 46 -3.71 5.11 -6.78
C LYS A 46 -5.03 5.63 -6.22
N ARG A 47 -4.99 6.46 -5.16
CA ARG A 47 -6.16 7.20 -4.70
C ARG A 47 -6.55 8.14 -5.83
N ALA A 48 -7.79 8.01 -6.29
CA ALA A 48 -8.29 8.92 -7.31
C ALA A 48 -8.15 10.35 -6.77
N ALA A 49 -7.43 11.20 -7.50
CA ALA A 49 -7.57 12.63 -7.31
C ALA A 49 -9.08 12.96 -7.36
N PRO A 50 -9.60 13.90 -6.55
CA PRO A 50 -10.99 14.32 -6.65
C PRO A 50 -11.30 14.67 -8.12
N THR A 51 -11.95 13.73 -8.81
CA THR A 51 -12.28 13.69 -10.25
C THR A 51 -11.15 13.94 -11.28
N ARG A 52 -10.55 12.86 -11.82
CA ARG A 52 -10.67 12.38 -13.23
C ARG A 52 -9.61 11.30 -13.54
N GLY A 53 -10.06 10.08 -13.80
CA GLY A 53 -9.36 9.07 -14.61
C GLY A 53 -8.04 8.51 -14.05
N GLY A 54 -8.09 7.69 -13.00
CA GLY A 54 -6.91 6.99 -12.48
C GLY A 54 -6.81 5.55 -13.01
N SER A 55 -5.86 5.28 -13.90
CA SER A 55 -5.41 3.92 -14.22
C SER A 55 -4.71 3.29 -13.01
N PHE A 56 -5.07 2.04 -12.71
CA PHE A 56 -4.52 1.27 -11.58
C PHE A 56 -3.27 0.50 -12.02
N VAL A 57 -2.21 0.51 -11.20
CA VAL A 57 -1.04 -0.35 -11.36
C VAL A 57 -1.13 -1.45 -10.31
N HIS A 58 -1.34 -2.68 -10.76
CA HIS A 58 -1.36 -3.87 -9.92
C HIS A 58 0.08 -4.37 -9.75
N VAL A 59 0.67 -4.20 -8.56
CA VAL A 59 1.96 -4.82 -8.25
C VAL A 59 1.66 -6.17 -7.62
N VAL A 60 1.74 -7.24 -8.42
CA VAL A 60 1.70 -8.62 -7.91
C VAL A 60 3.09 -8.97 -7.38
N GLY A 61 3.17 -9.22 -6.08
CA GLY A 61 4.39 -9.73 -5.45
C GLY A 61 4.72 -11.15 -5.92
N GLY A 62 5.88 -11.30 -6.56
CA GLY A 62 6.68 -12.54 -6.59
C GLY A 62 6.03 -13.76 -7.22
N GLY A 63 6.17 -13.91 -8.54
CA GLY A 63 6.02 -15.21 -9.18
C GLY A 63 7.05 -16.21 -8.61
N ARG A 64 6.59 -17.38 -8.20
CA ARG A 64 7.45 -18.56 -8.04
C ARG A 64 7.12 -19.53 -9.17
N ALA A 65 7.96 -19.52 -10.21
CA ALA A 65 8.00 -20.61 -11.15
C ALA A 65 8.56 -21.85 -10.42
N VAL A 66 7.83 -22.96 -10.48
CA VAL A 66 8.35 -24.30 -10.17
C VAL A 66 8.23 -25.10 -11.46
N GLY A 67 9.36 -25.66 -11.90
CA GLY A 67 9.48 -26.45 -13.12
C GLY A 67 9.04 -27.90 -12.96
#